data_AF-A0A366K7P5-F1
#
_entry.id   AF-A0A366K7P5-F1
#
_cell.length_a   1.000
_cell.length_b   1.000
_cell.length_c   1.000
_cell.angle_alpha   90.00
_cell.angle_beta   90.00
_cell.angle_gamma   90.00
#
_symmetry.space_group_name_H-M   'P 1'
#
loop_
_entity.id
_entity.type
_entity.pdbx_description
1 polymer ?
#
loop_
_entity_poly.entity_id
_entity_poly.type
_entity_poly.pdbx_seq_one_letter_code
_entity_poly.pdbx_strand_id
1 'polypeptide(L)'
;MVVVTAVLLVIVIAIIFCVVHTLRHPVPISFEPVFKTFPDGSVQMEFSGVEGAKRTKRFHEEYQVGMPIEYEGQAYTIAQIKEHHEAGMVYAKIITAYLERA
;
A
#
# COMPACT_ATOMS: atom_id res chain seq x y z
N MET A 1 12.19 32.63 -35.28
CA MET A 1 12.98 31.38 -35.07
C MET A 1 13.33 31.16 -33.61
N VAL A 2 13.91 32.14 -32.90
CA VAL A 2 14.34 32.04 -31.48
C VAL A 2 13.23 31.58 -30.50
N VAL A 3 11.99 32.04 -30.68
CA VAL A 3 10.86 31.70 -29.80
C VAL A 3 10.49 30.21 -29.89
N VAL A 4 10.51 29.64 -31.11
CA VAL A 4 10.16 28.22 -31.32
C VAL A 4 11.21 27.32 -30.69
N THR A 5 12.48 27.70 -30.79
CA THR A 5 13.60 26.97 -30.18
C THR A 5 13.55 27.02 -28.65
N ALA A 6 13.17 28.18 -28.08
CA ALA A 6 13.01 28.33 -26.63
C ALA A 6 11.83 27.49 -26.08
N VAL A 7 10.71 27.44 -26.79
CA VAL A 7 9.55 26.61 -26.41
C VAL A 7 9.89 25.13 -26.43
N LEU A 8 10.60 24.67 -27.46
CA LEU A 8 11.04 23.28 -27.58
C LEU A 8 11.97 22.87 -26.42
N LEU A 9 12.87 23.76 -25.99
CA LEU A 9 13.76 23.51 -24.86
C LEU A 9 12.99 23.32 -23.55
N VAL A 10 11.98 24.16 -23.29
CA VAL A 10 11.15 24.06 -22.08
C VAL A 10 10.37 22.75 -22.04
N ILE A 11 9.83 22.31 -23.19
CA ILE A 11 9.11 21.03 -23.29
C ILE A 11 10.04 19.86 -22.98
N VAL A 12 11.25 19.86 -23.53
CA VAL A 12 12.24 18.80 -23.27
C VAL A 12 12.63 18.75 -21.78
N ILE A 13 12.86 19.91 -21.15
CA ILE A 13 13.18 19.99 -19.71
C ILE A 13 12.01 19.47 -18.87
N ALA A 14 10.77 19.83 -19.21
CA ALA A 14 9.58 19.35 -18.51
C ALA A 14 9.40 17.84 -18.63
N ILE A 15 9.66 17.25 -19.80
CA ILE A 15 9.61 15.79 -19.99
C ILE A 15 10.69 15.12 -19.14
N ILE A 16 11.92 15.63 -19.15
CA ILE A 16 13.01 15.08 -18.32
C ILE A 16 12.63 15.15 -16.83
N PHE A 17 12.06 16.27 -16.38
CA PHE A 17 11.61 16.42 -15.00
C PHE A 17 10.50 15.42 -14.65
N CYS A 18 9.49 15.25 -15.51
CA CYS A 18 8.43 14.26 -15.32
C CYS A 18 8.98 12.82 -15.28
N VAL A 19 9.94 12.48 -16.14
CA VAL A 19 10.55 11.14 -16.17
C VAL A 19 11.38 10.90 -14.91
N VAL A 20 12.24 11.86 -14.51
CA VAL A 20 13.04 11.75 -13.28
C VAL A 20 12.16 11.71 -12.04
N HIS A 21 11.10 12.53 -11.98
CA HIS A 21 10.14 12.52 -10.88
C HIS A 21 9.41 11.17 -10.79
N THR A 22 8.94 10.62 -11.92
CA THR A 22 8.27 9.31 -11.96
C THR A 22 9.21 8.16 -11.63
N LEU A 23 10.50 8.25 -11.99
CA LEU A 23 11.52 7.24 -11.66
C LEU A 23 11.97 7.30 -10.20
N ARG A 24 12.02 8.49 -9.58
CA ARG A 24 12.41 8.68 -8.18
C ARG A 24 11.24 8.52 -7.21
N HIS A 25 10.03 8.79 -7.67
CA HIS A 25 8.78 8.52 -6.99
C HIS A 25 8.05 7.44 -7.77
N PRO A 26 8.47 6.15 -7.64
CA PRO A 26 7.66 5.06 -8.16
C PRO A 26 6.26 5.26 -7.59
N VAL A 27 5.28 5.39 -8.47
CA VAL A 27 3.86 5.41 -8.11
C VAL A 27 3.68 4.28 -7.10
N PRO A 28 3.29 4.55 -5.84
CA PRO A 28 3.06 3.48 -4.90
C PRO A 28 1.96 2.64 -5.53
N ILE A 29 2.32 1.47 -6.07
CA ILE A 29 1.34 0.44 -6.43
C ILE A 29 0.60 0.24 -5.11
N SER A 30 -0.63 0.75 -5.04
CA SER A 30 -1.27 1.13 -3.79
C SER A 30 -1.09 0.01 -2.78
N PHE A 31 -0.32 0.33 -1.75
CA PHE A 31 -0.10 -0.52 -0.59
C PHE A 31 -1.20 -0.13 0.41
N GLU A 32 -2.44 -0.20 -0.05
CA GLU A 32 -3.59 0.26 0.74
C GLU A 32 -4.22 -0.96 1.39
N PRO A 33 -4.18 -1.07 2.73
CA PRO A 33 -4.96 -2.06 3.45
C PRO A 33 -6.43 -1.92 3.12
N VAL A 34 -7.11 -3.05 2.96
CA VAL A 34 -8.57 -3.10 2.92
C VAL A 34 -9.07 -3.46 4.30
N PHE A 35 -9.82 -2.55 4.91
CA PHE A 35 -10.48 -2.82 6.19
C PHE A 35 -11.84 -3.49 5.93
N LYS A 36 -12.13 -4.54 6.71
CA LYS A 36 -13.40 -5.27 6.70
C LYS A 36 -13.95 -5.29 8.11
N THR A 37 -15.11 -4.66 8.29
CA THR A 37 -15.88 -4.72 9.52
C THR A 37 -16.88 -5.86 9.43
N PHE A 38 -16.88 -6.75 10.41
CA PHE A 38 -17.78 -7.90 10.48
C PHE A 38 -19.01 -7.55 11.33
N PRO A 39 -20.14 -8.29 11.15
CA PRO A 39 -21.37 -8.05 11.91
C PRO A 39 -21.24 -8.22 13.43
N ASP A 40 -20.21 -8.93 13.89
CA ASP A 40 -19.86 -9.11 15.31
C ASP A 40 -19.09 -7.93 15.90
N GLY A 41 -18.80 -6.90 15.11
CA GLY A 41 -18.01 -5.73 15.50
C GLY A 41 -16.51 -5.94 15.44
N SER A 42 -16.03 -7.11 14.98
CA SER A 42 -14.61 -7.31 14.71
C SER A 42 -14.19 -6.58 13.45
N VAL A 43 -12.97 -6.03 13.44
CA VAL A 43 -12.39 -5.38 12.28
C VAL A 43 -11.15 -6.15 11.85
N GLN A 44 -11.04 -6.42 10.56
CA GLN A 44 -9.86 -7.01 9.96
C GLN A 44 -9.26 -6.07 8.94
N MET A 45 -7.95 -6.06 8.86
CA MET A 45 -7.18 -5.30 7.89
C MET A 45 -6.48 -6.29 6.98
N GLU A 46 -6.90 -6.38 5.72
CA GLU A 46 -6.38 -7.30 4.72
C GLU A 46 -5.45 -6.61 3.74
N PHE A 47 -4.38 -7.32 3.39
CA PHE A 47 -3.40 -6.92 2.37
C PHE A 47 -3.30 -8.03 1.34
N SER A 48 -3.64 -7.73 0.09
CA SER A 48 -3.51 -8.64 -1.04
C SER A 48 -2.57 -8.08 -2.11
N GLY A 49 -1.85 -8.96 -2.79
CA GLY A 49 -0.96 -8.55 -3.88
C GLY A 49 -0.25 -9.71 -4.56
N VAL A 50 0.05 -9.53 -5.85
CA VAL A 50 0.67 -10.55 -6.71
C VAL A 50 2.20 -10.65 -6.49
N GLU A 51 2.82 -9.65 -5.84
CA GLU A 51 4.27 -9.60 -5.55
C GLU A 51 4.61 -10.04 -4.11
N GLY A 52 4.39 -11.32 -3.81
CA GLY A 52 4.30 -11.90 -2.47
C GLY A 52 5.56 -12.01 -1.58
N ALA A 53 6.69 -11.38 -1.90
CA ALA A 53 7.88 -11.42 -1.02
C ALA A 53 8.30 -10.03 -0.52
N LYS A 54 8.46 -9.07 -1.44
CA LYS A 54 8.81 -7.69 -1.09
C LYS A 54 7.68 -6.98 -0.31
N ARG A 55 6.42 -7.27 -0.67
CA ARG A 55 5.25 -6.70 0.01
C ARG A 55 5.02 -7.28 1.40
N THR A 56 5.22 -8.59 1.59
CA THR A 56 5.12 -9.21 2.93
C THR A 56 6.14 -8.63 3.90
N LYS A 57 7.38 -8.41 3.43
CA LYS A 57 8.40 -7.74 4.23
C LYS A 57 7.97 -6.33 4.63
N ARG A 58 7.48 -5.54 3.66
CA ARG A 58 6.99 -4.19 3.90
C ARG A 58 5.81 -4.14 4.88
N PHE A 59 4.89 -5.09 4.79
CA PHE A 59 3.78 -5.20 5.75
C PHE A 59 4.26 -5.40 7.18
N HIS A 60 5.22 -6.31 7.40
CA HIS A 60 5.78 -6.54 8.73
C HIS A 60 6.68 -5.38 9.22
N GLU A 61 7.24 -4.59 8.31
CA GLU A 61 7.96 -3.35 8.64
C GLU A 61 7.00 -2.24 9.08
N GLU A 62 5.83 -2.12 8.44
CA GLU A 62 4.84 -1.07 8.71
C GLU A 62 3.84 -1.43 9.82
N TYR A 63 3.51 -2.72 10.01
CA TYR A 63 2.47 -3.18 10.92
C TYR A 63 2.97 -4.32 11.82
N GLN A 64 2.75 -4.17 13.13
CA GLN A 64 3.21 -5.14 14.13
C GLN A 64 2.10 -5.42 15.15
N VAL A 65 2.09 -6.64 15.68
CA VAL A 65 1.18 -7.00 16.78
C VAL A 65 1.43 -6.05 17.97
N GLY A 66 0.35 -5.52 18.54
CA GLY A 66 0.38 -4.50 19.60
C GLY A 66 0.42 -3.06 19.11
N MET A 67 0.50 -2.82 17.80
CA MET A 67 0.48 -1.46 17.24
C MET A 67 -0.94 -0.87 17.28
N PRO A 68 -1.11 0.39 17.71
CA PRO A 68 -2.39 1.08 17.62
C PRO A 68 -2.70 1.50 16.19
N ILE A 69 -3.94 1.30 15.75
CA ILE A 69 -4.48 1.72 14.46
C ILE A 69 -5.77 2.49 14.69
N GLU A 70 -5.93 3.61 13.99
CA GLU A 70 -7.19 4.34 13.94
C GLU A 70 -7.98 3.95 12.70
N TYR A 71 -9.23 3.51 12.89
CA TYR A 71 -10.14 3.18 11.81
C TYR A 71 -11.54 3.72 12.13
N GLU A 72 -12.13 4.47 11.20
CA GLU A 72 -13.45 5.13 11.37
C GLU A 72 -13.58 5.95 12.68
N GLY A 73 -12.49 6.62 13.09
CA GLY A 73 -12.45 7.43 14.31
C GLY A 73 -12.45 6.62 15.62
N GLN A 74 -12.18 5.32 15.54
CA GLN A 74 -12.02 4.44 16.70
C GLN A 74 -10.58 3.89 16.76
N ALA A 75 -10.06 3.82 17.98
CA ALA A 75 -8.76 3.22 18.24
C ALA A 75 -8.88 1.70 18.34
N TYR A 76 -8.02 1.02 17.60
CA TYR A 76 -7.83 -0.42 17.62
C TYR A 76 -6.38 -0.75 17.89
N THR A 77 -6.12 -1.99 18.28
CA THR A 77 -4.78 -2.56 18.41
C THR A 77 -4.70 -3.81 17.54
N ILE A 78 -3.60 -4.00 16.83
CA ILE A 78 -3.37 -5.24 16.08
C ILE A 78 -3.17 -6.39 17.07
N ALA A 79 -4.17 -7.26 17.22
CA ALA A 79 -4.11 -8.40 18.13
C ALA A 79 -3.38 -9.60 17.52
N GLN A 80 -3.57 -9.81 16.21
CA GLN A 80 -2.97 -10.94 15.51
C GLN A 80 -2.75 -10.63 14.03
N ILE A 81 -1.70 -11.20 13.45
CA ILE A 81 -1.43 -11.18 12.01
C ILE A 81 -1.41 -12.64 11.53
N LYS A 82 -2.12 -12.94 10.45
CA LYS A 82 -2.09 -14.25 9.78
C LYS A 82 -1.81 -14.09 8.30
N GLU A 83 -1.00 -14.99 7.76
CA GLU A 83 -0.75 -15.09 6.31
C GLU A 83 -1.56 -16.27 5.75
N HIS A 84 -2.28 -16.01 4.67
CA HIS A 84 -3.09 -17.00 3.97
C HIS A 84 -2.80 -16.95 2.47
N HIS A 85 -2.90 -18.10 1.81
CA HIS A 85 -2.85 -18.18 0.35
C HIS A 85 -4.27 -18.11 -0.20
N GLU A 86 -4.50 -17.29 -1.22
CA GLU A 86 -5.80 -17.26 -1.89
C GLU A 86 -6.02 -18.58 -2.63
N ALA A 87 -7.11 -19.28 -2.32
CA ALA A 87 -7.43 -20.55 -2.95
C ALA A 87 -7.66 -20.35 -4.46
N GLY A 88 -6.77 -20.89 -5.29
CA GLY A 88 -6.82 -20.76 -6.75
C GLY A 88 -5.71 -19.91 -7.37
N MET A 89 -4.91 -19.18 -6.58
CA MET A 89 -3.75 -18.43 -7.08
C MET A 89 -2.47 -18.79 -6.32
N VAL A 90 -1.57 -19.51 -6.98
CA VAL A 90 -0.28 -20.02 -6.42
C VAL A 90 0.62 -18.90 -5.87
N TYR A 91 0.43 -17.66 -6.32
CA TYR A 91 1.32 -16.53 -6.00
C TYR A 91 0.64 -15.39 -5.22
N ALA A 92 -0.66 -15.47 -4.94
CA ALA A 92 -1.35 -14.46 -4.16
C ALA A 92 -1.25 -14.79 -2.66
N LYS A 93 -0.40 -14.04 -1.95
CA LYS A 93 -0.40 -14.05 -0.49
C LYS A 93 -1.32 -12.94 0.01
N ILE A 94 -2.21 -13.31 0.91
CA ILE A 94 -3.08 -12.41 1.66
C ILE A 94 -2.55 -12.35 3.08
N ILE A 95 -2.34 -11.15 3.60
CA ILE A 95 -1.97 -10.93 4.99
C ILE A 95 -3.16 -10.27 5.67
N THR A 96 -3.65 -10.88 6.74
CA THR A 96 -4.80 -10.42 7.49
C THR A 96 -4.37 -10.07 8.91
N ALA A 97 -4.52 -8.81 9.28
CA ALA A 97 -4.39 -8.35 10.65
C ALA A 97 -5.77 -8.27 11.30
N TYR A 98 -5.91 -8.90 12.46
CA TYR A 98 -7.10 -8.83 13.30
C TYR A 98 -6.94 -7.68 14.29
N LEU A 99 -7.92 -6.80 14.31
CA LEU A 99 -7.93 -5.61 15.14
C LEU A 99 -8.86 -5.84 16.33
N GLU A 100 -8.36 -5.57 17.52
CA GLU A 100 -9.15 -5.50 18.76
C GLU A 100 -9.32 -4.06 19.16
N ARG A 101 -10.48 -3.72 19.72
CA ARG A 101 -10.75 -2.36 20.17
C ARG A 101 -9.84 -2.04 21.37
N ALA A 102 -9.12 -0.92 21.30
CA ALA A 102 -8.20 -0.48 22.34
C ALA A 102 -8.94 0.11 23.56
#